data_AF-A0A535ZF15-F1
#
_entry.id   AF-A0A535ZF15-F1
#
_cell.length_a   1.000
_cell.length_b   1.000
_cell.length_c   1.000
_cell.angle_alpha   90.00
_cell.angle_beta   90.00
_cell.angle_gamma   90.00
#
_symmetry.space_group_name_H-M   'P 1'
#
loop_
_entity.id
_entity.type
_entity.pdbx_description
1 polymer ?
#
loop_
_entity_poly.entity_id
_entity_poly.type
_entity_poly.pdbx_seq_one_letter_code
_entity_poly.pdbx_strand_id
1 'polypeptide(L)' 'MRLPGERSSVAPDGSDVRVLLGLAGGGMAHFELAPGHISMAVQHRTVE' A
#
# COMPACT_ATOMS: atom_id res chain seq x y z
N MET A 1 15.70 0.33 -7.47
CA MET A 1 14.50 1.08 -7.91
C MET A 1 14.27 2.21 -6.91
N ARG A 2 13.94 3.44 -7.34
CA ARG A 2 13.72 4.59 -6.43
C ARG A 2 12.23 4.77 -6.17
N LEU A 3 11.83 4.83 -4.89
CA LEU A 3 10.45 5.07 -4.45
C LEU A 3 10.22 6.55 -4.12
N PRO A 4 8.95 7.02 -4.08
CA PRO A 4 8.61 8.31 -3.47
C PRO A 4 9.15 8.41 -2.04
N GLY A 5 9.66 9.59 -1.66
CA GLY A 5 10.28 9.78 -0.35
C GLY A 5 9.27 9.74 0.79
N GLU A 6 8.14 10.43 0.63
CA GLU A 6 7.07 10.45 1.61
C GLU A 6 6.05 9.34 1.36
N ARG A 7 5.53 8.78 2.45
CA ARG A 7 4.37 7.87 2.39
C ARG A 7 3.12 8.65 2.02
N SER A 8 2.27 8.03 1.21
CA SER A 8 0.93 8.53 0.87
C SER A 8 -0.04 8.34 2.04
N SER A 9 0.09 7.24 2.78
CA SER A 9 -0.75 6.92 3.95
C SER A 9 -0.10 5.84 4.82
N VAL A 10 -0.76 5.49 5.93
CA VAL A 10 -0.41 4.37 6.80
C VAL A 10 -1.58 3.39 6.78
N ALA A 11 -1.30 2.11 6.52
CA ALA A 11 -2.30 1.04 6.53
C ALA A 11 -2.69 0.65 7.97
N PRO A 12 -3.83 -0.05 8.16
CA PRO A 12 -4.27 -0.47 9.50
C PRO A 12 -3.30 -1.40 10.25
N ASP A 13 -2.42 -2.12 9.55
CA ASP A 13 -1.36 -2.94 10.14
C ASP A 13 -0.07 -2.16 10.45
N GLY A 14 -0.08 -0.84 10.24
CA GLY A 14 1.06 0.04 10.44
C GLY A 14 2.00 0.14 9.23
N SER A 15 1.71 -0.52 8.11
CA SER A 15 2.55 -0.40 6.92
C SER A 15 2.56 1.02 6.35
N ASP A 16 3.72 1.49 5.91
CA ASP A 16 3.83 2.70 5.11
C ASP A 16 3.37 2.41 3.67
N VAL A 17 2.40 3.18 3.17
CA VAL A 17 1.84 3.03 1.83
C VAL A 17 2.36 4.13 0.92
N ARG A 18 2.88 3.78 -0.26
CA ARG A 18 3.28 4.72 -1.31
C ARG A 18 2.55 4.39 -2.60
N VAL A 19 1.60 5.23 -3.00
CA VAL A 19 0.89 5.06 -4.27
C VAL A 19 1.87 5.36 -5.41
N LEU A 20 1.99 4.42 -6.35
CA LEU A 20 2.91 4.50 -7.50
C LEU A 20 2.18 4.88 -8.79
N LEU A 21 0.93 4.44 -8.95
CA LEU A 21 0.13 4.69 -10.15
C LEU A 21 -1.36 4.55 -9.86
N GLY A 22 -2.18 5.36 -10.53
CA GLY A 22 -3.63 5.18 -10.66
C GLY A 22 -4.04 5.14 -12.13
N LEU A 23 -4.96 4.24 -12.46
CA LEU A 23 -5.58 4.02 -13.76
C LEU A 23 -7.10 3.94 -13.59
N ALA A 24 -7.85 3.99 -14.69
CA ALA A 24 -9.31 3.88 -14.64
C ALA A 24 -9.80 2.57 -13.98
N GLY A 25 -9.07 1.45 -14.18
CA GLY A 25 -9.43 0.13 -13.66
C GLY A 25 -8.70 -0.30 -12.38
N GLY A 26 -7.89 0.57 -11.76
CA GLY A 26 -7.14 0.20 -10.55
C GLY A 26 -5.89 1.02 -10.34
N GLY A 27 -5.02 0.59 -9.44
CA GLY A 27 -3.77 1.29 -9.13
C GLY A 27 -2.70 0.34 -8.65
N MET A 28 -1.54 0.92 -8.33
CA MET A 28 -0.42 0.21 -7.74
C MET A 28 0.13 1.01 -6.57
N ALA A 29 0.48 0.33 -5.49
CA ALA A 29 1.15 0.93 -4.34
C ALA A 29 2.24 -0.02 -3.81
N HIS A 30 3.27 0.57 -3.23
CA HIS A 30 4.29 -0.14 -2.45
C HIS A 30 3.92 -0.08 -0.97
N PHE A 31 3.96 -1.23 -0.30
CA PHE A 31 3.72 -1.37 1.13
C PHE A 31 5.02 -1.78 1.82
N GLU A 32 5.34 -1.13 2.92
CA GLU A 32 6.53 -1.43 3.72
C GLU A 32 6.14 -1.71 5.16
N LEU A 33 6.48 -2.88 5.66
CA LEU A 33 6.30 -3.29 7.05
C LEU A 33 7.61 -3.09 7.82
N ALA A 34 7.51 -2.58 9.05
CA ALA A 34 8.64 -2.53 9.95
C ALA A 34 9.11 -3.96 10.32
N PRO A 35 10.39 -4.16 10.67
CA PRO A 35 10.89 -5.45 11.11
C PRO A 35 10.04 -6.06 12.24
N GLY A 36 9.78 -7.36 12.15
CA GLY A 36 8.98 -8.09 13.14
C GLY A 36 7.47 -7.86 13.07
N HIS A 37 6.97 -6.99 12.17
CA HIS A 37 5.55 -6.79 11.95
C HIS A 37 5.01 -7.78 10.91
N ILE A 38 3.71 -8.06 11.00
CA ILE A 38 3.00 -9.01 10.13
C ILE A 38 1.88 -8.23 9.43
N SER A 39 1.69 -8.49 8.14
CA SER A 39 0.59 -7.88 7.40
C SER A 39 -0.76 -8.36 7.91
N MET A 40 -1.73 -7.46 7.96
CA MET A 40 -3.12 -7.82 8.26
C MET A 40 -3.91 -8.05 6.97
N ALA A 41 -4.61 -9.17 6.89
CA ALA A 41 -5.56 -9.42 5.82
C ALA A 41 -6.71 -8.40 5.89
N VAL A 42 -6.94 -7.71 4.77
CA VAL A 42 -8.05 -6.76 4.62
C VAL A 42 -8.91 -7.14 3.44
N GLN A 43 -10.21 -6.90 3.55
CA GLN A 43 -11.13 -7.12 2.44
C GLN A 43 -11.00 -5.98 1.43
N HIS A 44 -10.59 -6.31 0.21
CA HIS A 44 -10.65 -5.39 -0.91
C HIS A 44 -12.07 -5.36 -1.49
N ARG A 45 -12.43 -4.23 -2.11
CA ARG A 45 -13.66 -4.12 -2.88
C ARG A 45 -13.59 -5.07 -4.09
N THR A 46 -14.65 -5.84 -4.33
CA THR A 46 -14.81 -6.61 -5.58
C THR A 46 -14.81 -5.65 -6.77
N VAL A 47 -13.97 -5.93 -7.76
CA VAL A 47 -14.01 -5.27 -9.06
C VAL A 47 -14.82 -6.17 -9.98
N GLU A 48 -15.90 -5.63 -10.57
CA GLU A 48 -16.72 -6.30 -11.60
C GLU A 48 -16.18 -6.02 -13.00
#